data_AF-A0A7V4JT05-F1
#
_entry.id   AF-A0A7V4JT05-F1
#
_cell.length_a   1.000
_cell.length_b   1.000
_cell.length_c   1.000
_cell.angle_alpha   90.00
_cell.angle_beta   90.00
_cell.angle_gamma   90.00
#
_symmetry.space_group_name_H-M   'P 1'
#
loop_
_entity.id
_entity.type
_entity.pdbx_description
1 polymer ?
#
loop_
_entity_poly.entity_id
_entity_poly.type
_entity_poly.pdbx_seq_one_letter_code
_entity_poly.pdbx_strand_id
1 'polypeptide(L)'
;MNAHSEGNLTTAGSADFEQRFFADAETVEVRIKVLRETYDHMLAAIQRNEWEEEEGFRILLTLGLGYAQGQLALESDDDQRRRLAERLADLESLAAVMKFRTFSFMRDNQVLEMRSAALQTSVGGLNAVIKRLQPERDELKAETERLRAEVKALQERLDSIAVAGAPAATTPTAGCSLMPFWKSVSSAVRRWFKGDHNH
;
A
#
# COMPACT_ATOMS: atom_id res chain seq x y z
N MET A 1 52.38 -10.68 1.20
CA MET A 1 51.08 -10.60 0.51
C MET A 1 50.04 -11.09 1.49
N ASN A 2 49.44 -10.17 2.26
CA ASN A 2 48.42 -10.50 3.24
C ASN A 2 47.05 -10.31 2.57
N ALA A 3 46.36 -11.42 2.34
CA ALA A 3 44.97 -11.41 1.92
C ALA A 3 44.12 -10.90 3.09
N HIS A 4 43.58 -9.69 2.94
CA HIS A 4 42.51 -9.22 3.80
C HIS A 4 41.27 -10.07 3.50
N SER A 5 40.93 -10.97 4.42
CA SER A 5 39.59 -11.54 4.51
C SER A 5 38.62 -10.40 4.74
N GLU A 6 37.97 -9.95 3.66
CA GLU A 6 36.75 -9.15 3.75
C GLU A 6 35.71 -10.02 4.44
N GLY A 7 35.57 -9.82 5.75
CA GLY A 7 34.49 -10.37 6.53
C GLY A 7 33.19 -9.92 5.90
N ASN A 8 32.48 -10.87 5.31
CA ASN A 8 31.12 -10.75 4.82
C ASN A 8 30.25 -10.35 6.03
N LEU A 9 30.14 -9.05 6.28
CA LEU A 9 29.18 -8.44 7.21
C LEU A 9 27.80 -8.67 6.61
N THR A 10 27.34 -9.91 6.73
CA THR A 10 25.94 -10.28 6.60
C THR A 10 25.21 -9.36 7.56
N THR A 11 24.53 -8.37 6.98
CA THR A 11 23.70 -7.43 7.71
C THR A 11 22.64 -8.30 8.37
N ALA A 12 22.81 -8.60 9.66
CA ALA A 12 21.84 -9.37 10.42
C ALA A 12 20.48 -8.72 10.17
N GLY A 13 19.58 -9.45 9.51
CA GLY A 13 18.32 -8.89 9.05
C GLY A 13 17.51 -8.41 10.24
N SER A 14 16.55 -7.51 10.02
CA SER A 14 15.61 -7.08 11.07
C SER A 14 15.02 -8.27 11.83
N ALA A 15 14.75 -9.37 11.13
CA ALA A 15 14.29 -10.64 11.70
C ALA A 15 15.29 -11.30 12.69
N ASP A 16 16.60 -11.30 12.40
CA ASP A 16 17.61 -11.87 13.29
C ASP A 16 17.78 -11.06 14.58
N PHE A 17 17.61 -9.73 14.47
CA PHE A 17 17.61 -8.84 15.64
C PHE A 17 16.36 -9.08 16.49
N GLU A 18 15.18 -9.20 15.86
CA GLU A 18 13.92 -9.43 16.56
C GLU A 18 13.96 -10.73 17.37
N GLN A 19 14.42 -11.79 16.72
CA GLN A 19 14.56 -13.11 17.32
C GLN A 19 15.60 -13.15 18.45
N ARG A 20 16.62 -12.27 18.44
CA ARG A 20 17.62 -12.21 19.51
C ARG A 20 17.18 -11.40 20.73
N PHE A 21 16.47 -10.30 20.52
CA PHE A 21 16.15 -9.34 21.59
C PHE A 21 14.73 -9.46 22.13
N PHE A 22 13.83 -10.06 21.35
CA PHE A 22 12.41 -10.14 21.65
C PHE A 22 11.86 -11.57 21.53
N ALA A 23 12.74 -12.59 21.52
CA ALA A 23 12.34 -14.01 21.39
C ALA A 23 11.19 -14.39 22.34
N ASP A 24 11.24 -13.86 23.56
CA ASP A 24 10.30 -14.14 24.64
C ASP A 24 9.41 -12.92 24.99
N ALA A 25 9.34 -11.91 24.11
CA ALA A 25 8.55 -10.71 24.39
C ALA A 25 7.07 -10.95 24.07
N GLU A 26 6.31 -11.38 25.08
CA GLU A 26 4.85 -11.49 24.98
C GLU A 26 4.16 -10.18 25.38
N THR A 27 3.21 -9.71 24.56
CA THR A 27 2.35 -8.58 24.91
C THR A 27 1.18 -9.06 25.76
N VAL A 28 1.02 -8.48 26.95
CA VAL A 28 -0.08 -8.81 27.88
C VAL A 28 -1.03 -7.62 28.01
N GLU A 29 -2.34 -7.87 27.86
CA GLU A 29 -3.37 -6.86 28.12
C GLU A 29 -3.66 -6.78 29.62
N VAL A 30 -3.49 -5.59 30.21
CA VAL A 30 -3.75 -5.34 31.62
C VAL A 30 -4.97 -4.44 31.76
N ARG A 31 -6.05 -4.94 32.39
CA ARG A 31 -7.26 -4.17 32.69
C ARG A 31 -7.33 -3.83 34.16
N ILE A 32 -7.28 -2.55 34.49
CA ILE A 32 -7.36 -2.05 35.87
C ILE A 32 -8.52 -1.06 35.96
N LYS A 33 -9.36 -1.22 36.99
CA LYS A 33 -10.37 -0.21 37.34
C LYS A 33 -9.71 0.83 38.24
N VAL A 34 -9.67 2.08 37.80
CA VAL A 34 -9.16 3.22 38.57
C VAL A 34 -10.30 4.18 38.88
N LEU A 35 -10.15 4.95 39.95
CA LEU A 35 -11.06 6.05 40.24
C LEU A 35 -10.95 7.11 39.13
N ARG A 36 -12.07 7.77 38.82
CA ARG A 36 -12.14 8.82 37.81
C ARG A 36 -11.13 9.94 38.08
N GLU A 37 -11.01 10.36 39.33
CA GLU A 37 -10.06 11.38 39.76
C GLU A 37 -8.60 10.99 39.45
N THR A 38 -8.24 9.74 39.72
CA THR A 38 -6.91 9.22 39.39
C THR A 38 -6.68 9.19 37.88
N TYR A 39 -7.68 8.79 37.10
CA TYR A 39 -7.61 8.82 35.63
C TYR A 39 -7.43 10.26 35.10
N ASP A 40 -8.20 11.21 35.61
CA ASP A 40 -8.11 12.62 35.22
C ASP A 40 -6.74 13.21 35.59
N HIS A 41 -6.17 12.84 36.75
CA HIS A 41 -4.81 13.24 37.14
C HIS A 41 -3.74 12.64 36.22
N MET A 42 -3.87 11.37 35.84
CA MET A 42 -2.97 10.73 34.88
C MET A 42 -3.04 11.44 33.53
N LEU A 43 -4.24 11.69 33.00
CA LEU A 43 -4.42 12.42 31.74
C LEU A 43 -3.83 13.83 31.79
N ALA A 44 -4.03 14.57 32.89
CA ALA A 44 -3.45 15.90 33.05
C ALA A 44 -1.92 15.86 33.02
N ALA A 45 -1.30 14.85 33.64
CA ALA A 45 0.14 14.65 33.58
C ALA A 45 0.62 14.32 32.16
N ILE A 46 -0.11 13.47 31.43
CA ILE A 46 0.19 13.11 30.04
C ILE A 46 0.13 14.33 29.13
N GLN A 47 -0.95 15.11 29.21
CA GLN A 47 -1.15 16.31 28.40
C GLN A 47 -0.09 17.38 28.69
N ARG A 48 0.25 17.58 29.97
CA ARG A 48 1.27 18.56 30.38
C ARG A 48 2.65 18.26 29.77
N ASN A 49 2.96 17.00 29.51
CA ASN A 49 4.23 16.57 28.94
C ASN A 49 4.15 16.29 27.43
N GLU A 50 3.00 16.58 26.79
CA GLU A 50 2.77 16.35 25.36
C GLU A 50 2.98 14.89 24.92
N TRP A 51 2.68 13.93 25.81
CA TRP A 51 2.78 12.51 25.48
C TRP A 51 1.51 12.02 24.78
N GLU A 52 1.66 11.03 23.89
CA GLU A 52 0.52 10.25 23.41
C GLU A 52 -0.13 9.51 24.60
N GLU A 53 -1.45 9.36 24.61
CA GLU A 53 -2.18 8.79 25.74
C GLU A 53 -1.68 7.38 26.12
N GLU A 54 -1.52 6.48 25.14
CA GLU A 54 -1.00 5.14 25.39
C GLU A 54 0.44 5.14 25.90
N GLU A 55 1.30 6.00 25.35
CA GLU A 55 2.69 6.12 25.77
C GLU A 55 2.78 6.65 27.21
N GLY A 56 1.97 7.66 27.51
CA GLY A 56 1.87 8.26 28.83
C GLY A 56 1.47 7.25 29.90
N PHE A 57 0.49 6.38 29.63
CA PHE A 57 0.11 5.33 30.57
C PHE A 57 1.23 4.32 30.80
N ARG A 58 1.97 3.90 29.75
CA ARG A 58 3.10 2.97 29.89
C ARG A 58 4.23 3.59 30.71
N ILE A 59 4.54 4.87 30.51
CA ILE A 59 5.52 5.61 31.30
C ILE A 59 5.10 5.61 32.77
N LEU A 60 3.88 6.04 33.06
CA LEU A 60 3.38 6.15 34.43
C LEU A 60 3.37 4.80 35.16
N LEU A 61 2.94 3.73 34.49
CA LEU A 61 2.93 2.37 35.07
C LEU A 61 4.35 1.86 35.33
N THR A 62 5.28 2.11 34.42
CA THR A 62 6.67 1.66 34.55
C THR A 62 7.40 2.45 35.64
N LEU A 63 7.15 3.76 35.73
CA LEU A 63 7.71 4.60 36.78
C LEU A 63 7.19 4.20 38.16
N GLY A 64 5.89 3.88 38.27
CA GLY A 64 5.30 3.33 39.49
C GLY A 64 5.92 1.98 39.90
N LEU A 65 6.23 1.12 38.92
CA LEU A 65 6.92 -0.15 39.17
C LEU A 65 8.35 0.08 39.69
N GLY A 66 9.11 0.97 39.05
CA GLY A 66 10.46 1.33 39.48
C GLY A 66 10.48 1.93 40.90
N TYR A 67 9.50 2.78 41.23
CA TYR A 67 9.35 3.32 42.58
C TYR A 67 9.09 2.22 43.62
N ALA A 68 8.16 1.30 43.34
CA ALA A 68 7.84 0.20 44.24
C ALA A 68 9.03 -0.75 44.46
N GLN A 69 9.78 -1.06 43.40
CA GLN A 69 11.00 -1.88 43.49
C GLN A 69 12.12 -1.16 44.26
N GLY A 70 12.30 0.13 44.00
CA GLY A 70 13.25 0.96 44.74
C GLY A 70 12.93 1.02 46.24
N GLN A 71 11.66 1.15 46.59
CA GLN A 71 11.22 1.19 47.99
C GLN A 71 11.51 -0.12 48.74
N LEU A 72 11.37 -1.28 48.08
CA LEU A 72 11.73 -2.58 48.64
C LEU A 72 13.25 -2.75 48.82
N ALA A 73 14.07 -2.07 48.02
CA ALA A 73 15.53 -2.17 48.09
C ALA A 73 16.16 -1.21 49.13
N LEU A 74 15.40 -0.27 49.69
CA LEU A 74 15.88 0.88 50.46
C LEU A 74 15.90 0.71 51.99
N GLU A 75 15.86 -0.50 52.53
CA GLU A 75 15.90 -0.72 53.99
C GLU A 75 17.28 -0.47 54.67
N SER A 76 18.23 0.25 54.05
CA SER A 76 19.42 0.72 54.78
C SER A 76 20.13 1.91 54.11
N ASP A 77 20.49 2.92 54.92
CA ASP A 77 21.32 4.11 54.67
C ASP A 77 20.87 4.97 53.46
N ASP A 78 20.05 5.98 53.75
CA ASP A 78 18.79 6.20 53.03
C ASP A 78 18.84 7.21 51.87
N ASP A 79 19.65 8.27 51.92
CA ASP A 79 19.48 9.38 50.97
C ASP A 79 20.20 9.18 49.62
N GLN A 80 21.45 8.70 49.64
CA GLN A 80 22.18 8.44 48.39
C GLN A 80 21.57 7.27 47.62
N ARG A 81 21.14 6.22 48.33
CA ARG A 81 20.48 5.09 47.71
C ARG A 81 19.12 5.48 47.13
N ARG A 82 18.37 6.35 47.81
CA ARG A 82 17.10 6.86 47.29
C ARG A 82 17.27 7.65 46.01
N ARG A 83 18.26 8.55 45.94
CA ARG A 83 18.57 9.29 44.69
C ARG A 83 19.01 8.36 43.56
N LEU A 84 19.79 7.31 43.86
CA LEU A 84 20.19 6.32 42.87
C LEU A 84 19.01 5.47 42.41
N ALA A 85 18.11 5.08 43.32
CA ALA A 85 16.90 4.32 43.01
C ALA A 85 15.93 5.15 42.15
N GLU A 86 15.71 6.42 42.48
CA GLU A 86 14.91 7.34 41.65
C GLU A 86 15.50 7.47 40.25
N ARG A 87 16.80 7.71 40.13
CA ARG A 87 17.46 7.81 38.83
C ARG A 87 17.46 6.50 38.04
N LEU A 88 17.51 5.36 38.72
CA LEU A 88 17.41 4.04 38.11
C LEU A 88 15.99 3.80 37.60
N ALA A 89 14.95 4.14 38.37
CA ALA A 89 13.56 4.09 37.94
C ALA A 89 13.29 4.98 36.72
N ASP A 90 13.87 6.19 36.68
CA ASP A 90 13.79 7.08 35.52
C ASP A 90 14.42 6.45 34.28
N LEU A 91 15.64 5.88 34.41
CA LEU A 91 16.33 5.23 33.30
C LEU A 91 15.62 3.96 32.83
N GLU A 92 15.05 3.17 33.74
CA GLU A 92 14.27 1.99 33.40
C GLU A 92 12.97 2.36 32.67
N SER A 93 12.29 3.43 33.09
CA SER A 93 11.11 3.93 32.39
C SER A 93 11.43 4.36 30.95
N LEU A 94 12.51 5.11 30.77
CA LEU A 94 13.00 5.53 29.45
C LEU A 94 13.41 4.34 28.60
N ALA A 95 14.11 3.37 29.19
CA ALA A 95 14.52 2.14 28.50
C ALA A 95 13.32 1.31 28.06
N ALA A 96 12.27 1.20 28.89
CA ALA A 96 11.05 0.48 28.55
C ALA A 96 10.31 1.15 27.39
N VAL A 97 10.18 2.48 27.40
CA VAL A 97 9.58 3.25 26.29
C VAL A 97 10.39 3.06 25.00
N MET A 98 11.72 3.20 25.07
CA MET A 98 12.59 3.00 23.91
C MET A 98 12.49 1.58 23.37
N LYS A 99 12.42 0.57 24.24
CA LYS A 99 12.23 -0.84 23.85
C LYS A 99 10.91 -1.02 23.12
N PHE A 100 9.81 -0.48 23.65
CA PHE A 100 8.51 -0.59 23.02
C PHE A 100 8.42 0.15 21.68
N ARG A 101 8.97 1.37 21.59
CA ARG A 101 9.06 2.13 20.33
C ARG A 101 9.86 1.36 19.29
N THR A 102 11.01 0.83 19.67
CA THR A 102 11.86 0.03 18.77
C THR A 102 11.12 -1.20 18.25
N PHE A 103 10.42 -1.94 19.14
CA PHE A 103 9.58 -3.07 18.74
C PHE A 103 8.49 -2.66 17.74
N SER A 104 7.78 -1.56 18.01
CA SER A 104 6.74 -1.04 17.12
C SER A 104 7.31 -0.64 15.75
N PHE A 105 8.44 0.06 15.73
CA PHE A 105 9.13 0.42 14.49
C PHE A 105 9.57 -0.81 13.68
N MET A 106 10.07 -1.85 14.34
CA MET A 106 10.48 -3.09 13.68
C MET A 106 9.28 -3.82 13.05
N ARG A 107 8.19 -3.96 13.80
CA ARG A 107 6.95 -4.56 13.30
C ARG A 107 6.41 -3.81 12.09
N ASP A 108 6.38 -2.48 12.16
CA ASP A 108 5.88 -1.65 11.06
C ASP A 108 6.80 -1.73 9.84
N ASN A 109 8.13 -1.81 10.04
CA ASN A 109 9.11 -2.04 8.98
C ASN A 109 8.86 -3.39 8.29
N GLN A 110 8.69 -4.47 9.04
CA GLN A 110 8.37 -5.79 8.49
C GLN A 110 7.09 -5.76 7.64
N VAL A 111 6.04 -5.07 8.10
CA VAL A 111 4.80 -4.90 7.32
C VAL A 111 5.06 -4.13 6.03
N LEU A 112 5.90 -3.08 6.06
CA LEU A 112 6.28 -2.32 4.86
C LEU A 112 7.10 -3.17 3.88
N GLU A 113 8.03 -4.00 4.37
CA GLU A 113 8.79 -4.94 3.54
C GLU A 113 7.87 -5.94 2.84
N MET A 114 6.93 -6.55 3.56
CA MET A 114 5.93 -7.46 2.98
C MET A 114 5.07 -6.77 1.92
N ARG A 115 4.60 -5.55 2.19
CA ARG A 115 3.81 -4.75 1.24
C ARG A 115 4.62 -4.39 0.00
N SER A 116 5.89 -4.03 0.18
CA SER A 116 6.82 -3.72 -0.91
C SER A 116 7.01 -4.94 -1.83
N ALA A 117 7.26 -6.11 -1.27
CA ALA A 117 7.40 -7.37 -2.03
C ALA A 117 6.12 -7.73 -2.80
N ALA A 118 4.94 -7.55 -2.18
CA ALA A 118 3.65 -7.78 -2.83
C ALA A 118 3.43 -6.81 -4.01
N LEU A 119 3.75 -5.53 -3.85
CA LEU A 119 3.65 -4.54 -4.93
C LEU A 119 4.61 -4.85 -6.08
N GLN A 120 5.85 -5.21 -5.79
CA GLN A 120 6.83 -5.61 -6.81
C GLN A 120 6.33 -6.83 -7.60
N THR A 121 5.73 -7.81 -6.93
CA THR A 121 5.12 -8.98 -7.58
C THR A 121 3.96 -8.58 -8.48
N SER A 122 3.08 -7.69 -8.00
CA SER A 122 1.94 -7.18 -8.79
C SER A 122 2.40 -6.42 -10.04
N VAL A 123 3.38 -5.53 -9.90
CA VAL A 123 3.98 -4.79 -11.03
C VAL A 123 4.62 -5.75 -12.03
N GLY A 124 5.33 -6.78 -11.56
CA GLY A 124 5.87 -7.84 -12.41
C GLY A 124 4.78 -8.57 -13.19
N GLY A 125 3.68 -8.93 -12.53
CA GLY A 125 2.52 -9.59 -13.15
C GLY A 125 1.83 -8.71 -14.20
N LEU A 126 1.57 -7.44 -13.89
CA LEU A 126 0.98 -6.48 -14.83
C LEU A 126 1.88 -6.28 -16.06
N ASN A 127 3.19 -6.17 -15.87
CA ASN A 127 4.13 -6.08 -16.98
C ASN A 127 4.13 -7.33 -17.86
N ALA A 128 3.98 -8.52 -17.28
CA ALA A 128 3.85 -9.77 -18.04
C ALA A 128 2.56 -9.78 -18.87
N VAL A 129 1.43 -9.33 -18.30
CA VAL A 129 0.16 -9.19 -19.02
C VAL A 129 0.28 -8.19 -20.16
N ILE A 130 0.89 -7.02 -19.93
CA ILE A 130 1.13 -6.03 -20.98
C ILE A 130 1.96 -6.63 -22.13
N LYS A 131 3.06 -7.31 -21.80
CA LYS A 131 3.91 -7.97 -22.79
C LYS A 131 3.18 -9.03 -23.59
N ARG A 132 2.22 -9.73 -22.99
CA ARG A 132 1.36 -10.70 -23.67
C ARG A 132 0.32 -10.04 -24.58
N LEU A 133 -0.31 -8.95 -24.14
CA LEU A 133 -1.38 -8.29 -24.89
C LEU A 133 -0.85 -7.45 -26.08
N GLN A 134 0.41 -7.01 -26.02
CA GLN A 134 1.05 -6.26 -27.11
C GLN A 134 1.06 -7.02 -28.45
N PRO A 135 1.54 -8.27 -28.55
CA PRO A 135 1.50 -9.02 -29.80
C PRO A 135 0.07 -9.32 -30.25
N GLU A 136 -0.85 -9.68 -29.35
CA GLU A 136 -2.26 -9.89 -29.68
C GLU A 136 -2.90 -8.63 -30.31
N ARG A 137 -2.60 -7.45 -29.75
CA ARG A 137 -3.00 -6.16 -30.33
C ARG A 137 -2.41 -5.94 -31.71
N ASP A 138 -1.14 -6.25 -31.90
CA ASP A 138 -0.44 -6.01 -33.17
C ASP A 138 -0.90 -6.95 -34.29
N GLU A 139 -1.19 -8.21 -33.95
CA GLU A 139 -1.82 -9.17 -34.84
C GLU A 139 -3.22 -8.71 -35.26
N LEU A 140 -4.06 -8.32 -34.31
CA LEU A 140 -5.40 -7.80 -34.61
C LEU A 140 -5.35 -6.55 -35.49
N LYS A 141 -4.39 -5.64 -35.24
CA LYS A 141 -4.18 -4.46 -36.10
C LYS A 141 -3.83 -4.87 -37.52
N ALA A 142 -2.88 -5.79 -37.70
CA ALA A 142 -2.48 -6.27 -39.01
C ALA A 142 -3.66 -6.91 -39.77
N GLU A 143 -4.48 -7.71 -39.10
CA GLU A 143 -5.67 -8.32 -39.71
C GLU A 143 -6.72 -7.27 -40.11
N THR A 144 -6.95 -6.24 -39.27
CA THR A 144 -7.88 -5.16 -39.64
C THR A 144 -7.38 -4.34 -40.83
N GLU A 145 -6.07 -4.14 -40.96
CA GLU A 145 -5.48 -3.45 -42.12
C GLU A 145 -5.61 -4.30 -43.39
N ARG A 146 -5.36 -5.61 -43.28
CA ARG A 146 -5.57 -6.56 -44.37
C ARG A 146 -7.02 -6.57 -44.85
N LEU A 147 -7.98 -6.73 -43.94
CA LEU A 147 -9.42 -6.75 -44.29
C LEU A 147 -9.86 -5.42 -44.91
N ARG A 148 -9.35 -4.28 -44.42
CA ARG A 148 -9.62 -2.97 -45.03
C ARG A 148 -9.08 -2.87 -46.45
N ALA A 149 -7.88 -3.41 -46.72
CA ALA A 149 -7.32 -3.45 -48.06
C ALA A 149 -8.14 -4.34 -49.00
N GLU A 150 -8.56 -5.52 -48.54
CA GLU A 150 -9.43 -6.44 -49.31
C GLU A 150 -10.78 -5.79 -49.65
N VAL A 151 -11.45 -5.16 -48.67
CA VAL A 151 -12.70 -4.44 -48.90
C VAL A 151 -12.52 -3.31 -49.92
N LYS A 152 -11.44 -2.53 -49.80
CA LYS A 152 -11.14 -1.45 -50.76
C LYS A 152 -10.95 -2.00 -52.18
N ALA A 153 -10.19 -3.08 -52.33
CA ALA A 153 -9.97 -3.72 -53.63
C ALA A 153 -11.27 -4.29 -54.24
N LEU A 154 -12.16 -4.87 -53.42
CA LEU A 154 -13.47 -5.34 -53.87
C LEU A 154 -14.37 -4.17 -54.29
N GLN A 155 -14.32 -3.06 -53.56
CA GLN A 155 -15.07 -1.86 -53.90
C GLN A 155 -14.61 -1.25 -55.23
N GLU A 156 -13.30 -1.14 -55.45
CA GLU A 156 -12.72 -0.71 -56.74
C GLU A 156 -13.13 -1.65 -57.89
N ARG A 157 -13.17 -2.97 -57.65
CA ARG A 157 -13.67 -3.95 -58.64
C ARG A 157 -15.15 -3.74 -58.96
N LEU A 158 -16.00 -3.53 -57.94
CA LEU A 158 -17.42 -3.24 -58.13
C LEU A 158 -17.63 -1.95 -58.93
N ASP A 159 -16.91 -0.88 -58.58
CA ASP A 159 -16.97 0.40 -59.29
C ASP A 159 -16.55 0.24 -60.77
N SER A 160 -15.52 -0.57 -61.04
CA SER A 160 -15.10 -0.87 -62.42
C SER A 160 -16.17 -1.63 -63.24
N ILE A 161 -16.91 -2.55 -62.61
CA ILE A 161 -18.00 -3.30 -63.26
C ILE A 161 -19.22 -2.38 -63.49
N ALA A 162 -19.54 -1.51 -62.53
CA ALA A 162 -20.62 -0.54 -62.67
C ALA A 162 -20.37 0.44 -63.82
N VAL A 163 -19.11 0.84 -64.05
CA VAL A 163 -18.73 1.71 -65.18
C VAL A 163 -18.80 0.97 -66.53
N ALA A 164 -18.49 -0.34 -66.59
CA ALA A 164 -18.62 -1.14 -67.82
C ALA A 164 -20.07 -1.54 -68.14
N GLY A 165 -20.95 -1.55 -67.14
CA GLY A 165 -22.36 -1.92 -67.24
C GLY A 165 -23.33 -0.77 -67.53
N ALA A 166 -22.85 0.42 -67.91
CA ALA A 166 -23.69 1.57 -68.23
C ALA A 166 -23.99 1.68 -69.75
N PRO A 167 -25.11 1.15 -70.27
CA PRO A 167 -25.69 1.64 -71.51
C PRO A 167 -26.27 3.04 -71.24
N ALA A 168 -25.97 3.99 -72.12
CA ALA A 168 -26.57 5.31 -72.13
C ALA A 168 -28.10 5.19 -72.22
N ALA A 169 -28.79 5.51 -71.13
CA ALA A 169 -30.23 5.77 -71.14
C ALA A 169 -30.53 7.03 -70.33
N THR A 170 -31.12 7.97 -71.04
CA THR A 170 -31.53 9.32 -70.70
C THR A 170 -32.61 9.40 -69.62
N THR A 171 -32.36 10.28 -68.65
CA THR A 171 -33.30 11.20 -67.95
C THR A 171 -34.32 10.66 -66.91
N PRO A 172 -34.76 11.55 -65.99
CA PRO A 172 -34.96 11.26 -64.56
C PRO A 172 -36.44 11.15 -64.20
N THR A 173 -36.81 10.46 -63.10
CA THR A 173 -38.04 10.74 -62.34
C THR A 173 -38.01 10.05 -60.96
N ALA A 174 -38.32 10.85 -59.94
CA ALA A 174 -38.92 10.55 -58.64
C ALA A 174 -38.22 9.56 -57.67
N GLY A 175 -37.62 10.15 -56.64
CA GLY A 175 -38.12 9.98 -55.27
C GLY A 175 -38.14 8.56 -54.72
N CYS A 176 -36.99 8.11 -54.20
CA CYS A 176 -37.00 7.12 -53.13
C CYS A 176 -36.02 7.57 -52.05
N SER A 177 -36.60 8.17 -51.01
CA SER A 177 -35.96 8.58 -49.76
C SER A 177 -35.41 7.32 -49.06
N LEU A 178 -34.18 6.93 -49.40
CA LEU A 178 -33.39 6.03 -48.57
C LEU A 178 -32.81 6.84 -47.40
N MET A 179 -33.62 6.96 -46.35
CA MET A 179 -33.19 7.47 -45.06
C MET A 179 -32.06 6.59 -44.47
N PRO A 180 -31.20 7.17 -43.62
CA PRO A 180 -29.86 6.68 -43.36
C PRO A 180 -29.85 5.64 -42.24
N PHE A 181 -29.76 4.36 -42.59
CA PHE A 181 -29.53 3.27 -41.64
C PHE A 181 -28.31 3.55 -40.72
N TRP A 182 -27.30 4.26 -41.23
CA TRP A 182 -26.09 4.66 -40.51
C TRP A 182 -26.31 5.67 -39.37
N LYS A 183 -27.40 6.46 -39.36
CA LYS A 183 -27.67 7.37 -38.23
C LYS A 183 -28.14 6.60 -36.98
N SER A 184 -28.76 5.43 -37.14
CA SER A 184 -29.27 4.62 -36.02
C SER A 184 -28.14 4.00 -35.20
N VAL A 185 -27.10 3.44 -35.85
CA VAL A 185 -25.96 2.81 -35.18
C VAL A 185 -25.13 3.81 -34.35
N SER A 186 -25.00 5.06 -34.83
CA SER A 186 -24.25 6.10 -34.10
C SER A 186 -24.90 6.53 -32.78
N SER A 187 -26.22 6.34 -32.64
CA SER A 187 -26.96 6.71 -31.42
C SER A 187 -26.88 5.62 -30.33
N ALA A 188 -26.75 4.35 -30.74
CA ALA A 188 -26.61 3.22 -29.81
C ALA A 188 -25.20 3.20 -29.16
N VAL A 189 -24.14 3.46 -29.93
CA VAL A 189 -22.77 3.50 -29.41
C VAL A 189 -22.53 4.69 -28.46
N ARG A 190 -23.18 5.84 -28.72
CA ARG A 190 -23.05 7.03 -27.86
C ARG A 190 -23.80 6.89 -26.53
N ARG A 191 -24.79 6.00 -26.45
CA ARG A 191 -25.54 5.70 -25.21
C ARG A 191 -24.77 4.75 -24.28
N TRP A 192 -23.93 3.88 -24.84
CA TRP A 192 -23.09 2.97 -24.07
C TRP A 192 -21.90 3.69 -23.40
N PHE A 193 -21.32 4.70 -24.05
CA PHE A 193 -20.15 5.43 -23.51
C PHE A 193 -20.46 6.47 -22.41
N LYS A 194 -21.73 6.72 -22.08
CA LYS A 194 -22.13 7.72 -21.07
C LYS A 194 -22.65 7.11 -19.75
N GLY A 195 -22.58 5.79 -19.60
CA GLY A 195 -23.22 5.04 -18.50
C GLY A 195 -22.47 4.93 -17.18
N ASP A 196 -21.14 4.95 -17.14
CA ASP A 196 -20.40 4.40 -15.98
C ASP A 196 -19.54 5.41 -15.21
N HIS A 197 -20.05 6.60 -14.91
CA HIS A 197 -19.41 7.54 -13.96
C HIS A 197 -20.39 8.01 -12.89
N ASN A 198 -20.97 7.07 -12.14
CA ASN A 198 -21.52 7.34 -10.82
C ASN A 198 -21.60 6.04 -10.02
N HIS A 199 -20.50 5.71 -9.33
CA HIS A 199 -20.51 5.06 -8.03
C HIS A 199 -19.19 5.29 -7.32
#